data_AF-A0A8H5SLJ8-F1
#
_entry.id   AF-A0A8H5SLJ8-F1
#
_cell.length_a   1.000
_cell.length_b   1.000
_cell.length_c   1.000
_cell.angle_alpha   90.00
_cell.angle_beta   90.00
_cell.angle_gamma   90.00
#
_symmetry.space_group_name_H-M   'P 1'
#
loop_
_entity.id
_entity.type
_entity.pdbx_description
1 polymer ?
#
loop_
_entity_poly.entity_id
_entity_poly.type
_entity_poly.pdbx_seq_one_letter_code
_entity_poly.pdbx_strand_id
1 'polypeptide(L)'
;MGKALDLKYAELMRAHPFGTALYLPIPSSQFQPGFIGYFDSTGAWNPIGNLTSSPSLPSGLSSIDGTTLKRAPSQKQTWGPKLGNETRGCAIDLSVGLGAIPMLAAAALPFDVSACFRFQADKNHGAVLLTSGPVVHERYYHKEPLLQWMKQNAKSIVKSHPEVRDNGLWIITSTWAAENASVNCWNSKDKSVDVGFSTTALEFGEVAPKGSYLHGGSAEGWISTQSDDNDKGHVVFFHGIRFTWVPIRGLTEKKNVPGKFRGDARTTSESLTMFEDDLGDGTFEVRYEDQTEKEEQDAMHQDDDEEDAWE
;
A
#
# COMPACT_ATOMS: atom_id res chain seq x y z
N MET A 1 -12.56 -4.10 13.80
CA MET A 1 -11.37 -3.50 14.43
C MET A 1 -10.21 -3.22 13.45
N GLY A 2 -10.17 -3.81 12.24
CA GLY A 2 -9.06 -3.64 11.27
C GLY A 2 -8.92 -2.26 10.62
N LYS A 3 -10.04 -1.58 10.30
CA LYS A 3 -10.07 -0.28 9.58
C LYS A 3 -9.33 0.89 10.27
N ALA A 4 -8.98 0.76 11.54
CA ALA A 4 -8.23 1.81 12.23
C ALA A 4 -6.73 1.64 12.05
N LEU A 5 -6.24 0.39 12.03
CA LEU A 5 -4.81 0.08 11.99
C LEU A 5 -4.26 0.06 10.56
N ASP A 6 -5.05 -0.36 9.58
CA ASP A 6 -4.70 -0.30 8.17
C ASP A 6 -4.55 1.14 7.65
N LEU A 7 -5.49 2.02 7.97
CA LEU A 7 -5.44 3.44 7.65
C LEU A 7 -4.25 4.10 8.36
N LYS A 8 -4.01 3.70 9.62
CA LYS A 8 -2.89 4.22 10.40
C LYS A 8 -1.56 3.76 9.83
N TYR A 9 -1.44 2.50 9.45
CA TYR A 9 -0.26 1.94 8.82
C TYR A 9 0.06 2.65 7.50
N ALA A 10 -0.93 2.82 6.62
CA ALA A 10 -0.77 3.58 5.38
C ALA A 10 -0.37 5.04 5.63
N GLU A 11 -0.93 5.69 6.66
CA GLU A 11 -0.56 7.05 7.06
C GLU A 11 0.90 7.14 7.53
N LEU A 12 1.35 6.20 8.36
CA LEU A 12 2.71 6.17 8.90
C LEU A 12 3.75 5.87 7.81
N MET A 13 3.40 5.02 6.84
CA MET A 13 4.30 4.60 5.76
C MET A 13 4.33 5.59 4.58
N ARG A 14 3.56 6.69 4.61
CA ARG A 14 3.46 7.67 3.52
C ARG A 14 4.78 8.41 3.22
N ALA A 15 5.73 8.41 4.16
CA ALA A 15 7.04 9.00 3.91
C ALA A 15 7.86 8.21 2.85
N HIS A 16 7.44 7.01 2.47
CA HIS A 16 8.07 6.22 1.41
C HIS A 16 7.43 6.53 0.04
N PRO A 17 8.23 6.66 -1.04
CA PRO A 17 7.76 7.06 -2.37
C PRO A 17 7.14 5.90 -3.17
N PHE A 18 6.45 4.98 -2.50
CA PHE A 18 5.92 3.75 -3.10
C PHE A 18 4.38 3.73 -3.10
N GLY A 19 3.73 4.86 -2.86
CA GLY A 19 2.28 4.94 -2.80
C GLY A 19 1.69 4.48 -1.47
N THR A 20 0.53 3.84 -1.56
CA THR A 20 -0.22 3.40 -0.39
C THR A 20 0.30 2.06 0.13
N ALA A 21 0.77 2.03 1.38
CA ALA A 21 1.17 0.80 2.04
C ALA A 21 -0.04 -0.08 2.43
N LEU A 22 0.09 -1.40 2.23
CA LEU A 22 -0.91 -2.39 2.60
C LEU A 22 -0.55 -3.04 3.93
N TYR A 23 -1.39 -2.83 4.96
CA TYR A 23 -1.22 -3.46 6.27
C TYR A 23 -1.40 -4.99 6.21
N LEU A 24 -2.28 -5.44 5.32
CA LEU A 24 -2.46 -6.83 4.95
C LEU A 24 -1.94 -6.99 3.52
N PRO A 25 -0.73 -7.54 3.32
CA PRO A 25 -0.20 -7.77 1.98
C PRO A 25 -1.14 -8.67 1.17
N ILE A 26 -1.34 -8.34 -0.11
CA ILE A 26 -2.31 -9.03 -0.99
C ILE A 26 -1.55 -9.84 -2.04
N PRO A 27 -1.94 -11.10 -2.31
CA PRO A 27 -1.37 -11.89 -3.40
C PRO A 27 -1.26 -11.14 -4.73
N SER A 28 -0.09 -11.16 -5.36
CA SER A 28 0.15 -10.47 -6.65
C SER A 28 -0.76 -11.00 -7.76
N SER A 29 -1.13 -12.27 -7.69
CA SER A 29 -2.12 -12.90 -8.58
C SER A 29 -3.51 -12.25 -8.53
N GLN A 30 -3.86 -11.61 -7.42
CA GLN A 30 -5.17 -10.97 -7.16
C GLN A 30 -5.10 -9.44 -7.11
N PHE A 31 -3.90 -8.88 -7.13
CA PHE A 31 -3.65 -7.44 -7.00
C PHE A 31 -2.42 -7.05 -7.81
N GLN A 32 -2.62 -6.64 -9.05
CA GLN A 32 -1.54 -6.25 -9.97
C GLN A 32 -2.03 -5.12 -10.90
N PRO A 33 -1.13 -4.41 -11.60
CA PRO A 33 -1.53 -3.36 -12.51
C PRO A 33 -2.60 -3.83 -13.51
N GLY A 34 -3.71 -3.09 -13.57
CA GLY A 34 -4.84 -3.36 -14.46
C GLY A 34 -6.00 -4.04 -13.74
N PHE A 35 -5.82 -4.48 -12.50
CA PHE A 35 -6.92 -4.95 -11.67
C PHE A 35 -7.82 -3.78 -11.27
N ILE A 36 -9.12 -4.09 -11.24
CA ILE A 36 -10.17 -3.19 -10.77
C ILE A 36 -10.89 -3.84 -9.60
N GLY A 37 -11.31 -3.03 -8.64
CA GLY A 37 -11.97 -3.51 -7.43
C GLY A 37 -12.16 -2.38 -6.43
N TYR A 38 -12.49 -2.73 -5.20
CA TYR A 38 -12.65 -1.77 -4.11
C TYR A 38 -12.15 -2.33 -2.79
N PHE A 39 -11.80 -1.44 -1.87
CA PHE A 39 -11.57 -1.81 -0.47
C PHE A 39 -12.86 -1.63 0.31
N ASP A 40 -13.33 -2.68 0.98
CA ASP A 40 -14.53 -2.59 1.79
C ASP A 40 -14.31 -1.84 3.13
N SER A 41 -15.37 -1.77 3.94
CA SER A 41 -15.33 -1.14 5.26
C SER A 41 -14.36 -1.80 6.26
N THR A 42 -13.92 -3.03 6.01
CA THR A 42 -12.93 -3.74 6.82
C THR A 42 -11.49 -3.49 6.33
N GLY A 43 -11.35 -2.92 5.14
CA GLY A 43 -10.06 -2.73 4.47
C GLY A 43 -9.62 -3.93 3.64
N ALA A 44 -10.51 -4.90 3.39
CA ALA A 44 -10.23 -6.03 2.52
C ALA A 44 -10.42 -5.64 1.04
N TRP A 45 -9.54 -6.15 0.18
CA TRP A 45 -9.64 -5.96 -1.26
C TRP A 45 -10.68 -6.89 -1.86
N ASN A 46 -11.60 -6.33 -2.64
CA ASN A 46 -12.64 -7.05 -3.36
C ASN A 46 -12.42 -6.85 -4.86
N PRO A 47 -11.83 -7.84 -5.57
CA PRO A 47 -11.56 -7.72 -7.00
C PRO A 47 -12.85 -7.82 -7.81
N ILE A 48 -12.98 -6.96 -8.82
CA ILE A 48 -14.05 -7.02 -9.83
C ILE A 48 -13.54 -7.68 -11.11
N GLY A 49 -12.28 -7.44 -11.50
CA GLY A 49 -11.68 -8.08 -12.66
C GLY A 49 -10.35 -7.45 -13.08
N ASN A 50 -9.81 -7.88 -14.23
CA ASN A 50 -8.58 -7.34 -14.81
C ASN A 50 -8.81 -6.78 -16.21
N LEU A 51 -8.50 -5.50 -16.40
CA LEU A 51 -8.69 -4.75 -17.65
C LEU A 51 -7.94 -5.33 -18.85
N THR A 52 -6.83 -6.05 -18.62
CA THR A 52 -6.04 -6.67 -19.68
C THR A 52 -6.42 -8.12 -19.96
N SER A 53 -7.40 -8.66 -19.25
CA SER A 53 -7.87 -10.04 -19.42
C SER A 53 -9.39 -10.05 -19.57
N SER A 54 -9.87 -10.03 -20.82
CA SER A 54 -11.30 -10.10 -21.13
C SER A 54 -12.09 -11.19 -20.37
N PRO A 55 -11.62 -12.44 -20.21
CA PRO A 55 -12.37 -13.47 -19.48
C PRO A 55 -12.52 -13.19 -17.97
N SER A 56 -11.78 -12.23 -17.43
CA SER A 56 -11.84 -11.86 -16.00
C SER A 56 -12.80 -10.70 -15.70
N LEU A 57 -13.37 -10.05 -16.73
CA LEU A 57 -14.28 -8.93 -16.54
C LEU A 57 -15.75 -9.38 -16.51
N PRO A 58 -16.57 -8.79 -15.63
CA PRO A 58 -18.02 -8.98 -15.64
C PRO A 58 -18.65 -8.67 -17.01
N SER A 59 -19.73 -9.39 -17.33
CA SER A 59 -20.48 -9.17 -18.57
C SER A 59 -20.97 -7.73 -18.66
N GLY A 60 -20.68 -7.08 -19.80
CA GLY A 60 -21.06 -5.68 -20.05
C GLY A 60 -19.96 -4.65 -19.78
N LEU A 61 -18.80 -5.06 -19.28
CA LEU A 61 -17.59 -4.23 -19.24
C LEU A 61 -16.68 -4.53 -20.43
N SER A 62 -16.15 -3.48 -21.06
CA SER A 62 -15.16 -3.65 -22.14
C SER A 62 -13.78 -3.98 -21.55
N SER A 63 -12.94 -4.74 -22.26
CA SER A 63 -11.51 -4.83 -21.94
C SER A 63 -10.73 -3.70 -22.63
N ILE A 64 -9.55 -3.37 -22.12
CA ILE A 64 -8.60 -2.49 -22.82
C ILE A 64 -7.66 -3.36 -23.64
N ASP A 65 -7.45 -3.02 -24.91
CA ASP A 65 -6.47 -3.71 -25.74
C ASP A 65 -5.04 -3.51 -25.19
N GLY A 66 -4.27 -4.59 -25.16
CA GLY A 66 -2.90 -4.62 -24.64
C GLY A 66 -1.92 -3.75 -25.45
N THR A 67 -2.27 -3.35 -26.68
CA THR A 67 -1.47 -2.40 -27.46
C THR A 67 -1.60 -0.96 -26.96
N THR A 68 -2.75 -0.63 -26.36
CA THR A 68 -3.07 0.71 -25.84
C THR A 68 -2.53 0.87 -24.43
N LEU A 69 -2.61 -0.17 -23.60
CA LEU A 69 -2.15 -0.16 -22.22
C LEU A 69 -0.76 -0.81 -22.09
N LYS A 70 0.30 -0.01 -22.23
CA LYS A 70 1.69 -0.49 -22.24
C LYS A 70 2.28 -0.63 -20.84
N ARG A 71 2.68 -1.87 -20.49
CA ARG A 71 3.44 -2.17 -19.26
C ARG A 71 4.88 -1.69 -19.38
N ALA A 72 5.40 -1.14 -18.28
CA ALA A 72 6.83 -0.91 -18.12
C ALA A 72 7.56 -2.24 -17.81
N PRO A 73 8.86 -2.36 -18.12
CA PRO A 73 9.65 -3.49 -17.67
C PRO A 73 9.63 -3.63 -16.14
N SER A 74 9.43 -4.85 -15.65
CA SER A 74 9.45 -5.12 -14.21
C SER A 74 10.83 -4.82 -13.63
N GLN A 75 10.88 -4.12 -12.50
CA GLN A 75 12.12 -3.78 -11.81
C GLN A 75 12.24 -4.62 -10.54
N LYS A 76 13.47 -4.99 -10.17
CA LYS A 76 13.76 -5.72 -8.94
C LYS A 76 14.62 -4.88 -8.03
N GLN A 77 14.19 -4.72 -6.79
CA GLN A 77 14.87 -3.94 -5.77
C GLN A 77 15.11 -4.81 -4.53
N THR A 78 16.11 -4.45 -3.74
CA THR A 78 16.29 -5.07 -2.42
C THR A 78 16.00 -3.99 -1.39
N TRP A 79 15.12 -4.25 -0.43
CA TRP A 79 14.69 -3.28 0.56
C TRP A 79 15.13 -3.67 1.95
N GLY A 80 15.83 -2.77 2.64
CA GLY A 80 15.97 -2.86 4.09
C GLY A 80 14.61 -2.65 4.79
N PRO A 81 14.56 -2.75 6.12
CA PRO A 81 13.36 -2.44 6.89
C PRO A 81 12.79 -1.07 6.49
N LYS A 82 11.50 -1.02 6.15
CA LYS A 82 10.79 0.25 5.91
C LYS A 82 10.04 0.62 7.19
N LEU A 83 10.37 1.79 7.74
CA LEU A 83 9.85 2.26 9.01
C LEU A 83 8.79 3.34 8.78
N GLY A 84 7.76 3.37 9.61
CA GLY A 84 6.83 4.49 9.64
C GLY A 84 7.53 5.77 10.09
N ASN A 85 7.02 6.93 9.66
CA ASN A 85 7.56 8.25 9.98
C ASN A 85 7.62 8.62 11.48
N GLU A 86 6.95 7.86 12.35
CA GLU A 86 7.03 7.98 13.81
C GLU A 86 7.77 6.79 14.46
N THR A 87 8.57 6.04 13.69
CA THR A 87 9.27 4.82 14.15
C THR A 87 10.77 4.96 13.97
N ARG A 88 11.52 4.67 15.03
CA ARG A 88 12.99 4.57 14.98
C ARG A 88 13.46 3.14 15.22
N GLY A 89 14.59 2.79 14.62
CA GLY A 89 15.32 1.57 14.89
C GLY A 89 16.60 1.84 15.70
N CYS A 90 16.91 0.98 16.66
CA CYS A 90 18.20 0.98 17.35
C CYS A 90 18.82 -0.42 17.35
N ALA A 91 20.12 -0.49 17.10
CA ALA A 91 20.86 -1.74 17.17
C ALA A 91 20.97 -2.20 18.64
N ILE A 92 20.80 -3.50 18.88
CA ILE A 92 20.97 -4.12 20.18
C ILE A 92 22.33 -4.82 20.21
N ASP A 93 23.14 -4.49 21.21
CA ASP A 93 24.43 -5.14 21.42
C ASP A 93 24.21 -6.60 21.86
N LEU A 94 24.58 -7.54 20.98
CA LEU A 94 24.46 -8.97 21.23
C LEU A 94 25.49 -9.50 22.24
N SER A 95 26.53 -8.71 22.57
CA SER A 95 27.54 -9.10 23.55
C SER A 95 27.02 -9.11 25.00
N VAL A 96 25.86 -8.48 25.24
CA VAL A 96 25.20 -8.41 26.56
C VAL A 96 24.58 -9.76 26.99
N GLY A 97 24.65 -10.77 26.13
CA GLY A 97 24.22 -12.15 26.40
C GLY A 97 22.79 -12.43 25.97
N LEU A 98 22.57 -13.59 25.34
CA LEU A 98 21.30 -13.98 24.71
C LEU A 98 20.08 -13.97 25.66
N GLY A 99 20.32 -14.12 26.98
CA GLY A 99 19.26 -14.10 28.00
C GLY A 99 18.66 -12.72 28.30
N ALA A 100 19.32 -11.62 27.90
CA ALA A 100 18.85 -10.25 28.14
C ALA A 100 17.93 -9.72 27.02
N ILE A 101 17.88 -10.40 25.88
CA ILE A 101 17.06 -10.02 24.73
C ILE A 101 15.84 -10.96 24.72
N PRO A 102 14.63 -10.48 25.06
CA PRO A 102 13.45 -11.34 25.23
C PRO A 102 13.18 -12.26 24.03
N MET A 103 13.42 -11.76 22.81
CA MET A 103 13.32 -12.54 21.57
C MET A 103 14.30 -13.74 21.55
N LEU A 104 15.56 -13.54 21.94
CA LEU A 104 16.60 -14.57 21.88
C LEU A 104 16.58 -15.48 23.12
N ALA A 105 16.09 -14.98 24.26
CA ALA A 105 15.93 -15.74 25.48
C ALA A 105 14.79 -16.77 25.39
N ALA A 106 13.77 -16.49 24.58
CA ALA A 106 12.58 -17.34 24.43
C ALA A 106 12.64 -18.33 23.25
N ALA A 107 13.62 -18.21 22.35
CA ALA A 107 13.63 -18.94 21.09
C ALA A 107 14.72 -20.03 21.03
N ALA A 108 14.32 -21.28 20.74
CA ALA A 108 15.21 -22.29 20.17
C ALA A 108 15.44 -21.93 18.69
N LEU A 109 16.30 -20.95 18.45
CA LEU A 109 16.45 -20.31 17.14
C LEU A 109 16.90 -21.34 16.09
N PRO A 110 16.24 -21.40 14.92
CA PRO A 110 16.62 -22.32 13.84
C PRO A 110 17.91 -21.92 13.10
N PHE A 111 18.50 -20.76 13.42
CA PHE A 111 19.72 -20.23 12.82
C PHE A 111 20.44 -19.23 13.74
N ASP A 112 21.71 -18.94 13.44
CA ASP A 112 22.52 -17.97 14.16
C ASP A 112 22.09 -16.53 13.83
N VAL A 113 21.74 -15.75 14.87
CA VAL A 113 21.42 -14.32 14.76
C VAL A 113 22.73 -13.53 14.90
N SER A 114 23.09 -12.78 13.86
CA SER A 114 24.32 -11.97 13.82
C SER A 114 24.08 -10.49 14.13
N ALA A 115 22.84 -10.01 14.00
CA ALA A 115 22.44 -8.65 14.35
C ALA A 115 21.01 -8.63 14.89
N CYS A 116 20.73 -7.76 15.87
CA CYS A 116 19.39 -7.56 16.38
C CYS A 116 19.07 -6.07 16.47
N PHE A 117 17.85 -5.70 16.10
CA PHE A 117 17.35 -4.34 16.11
C PHE A 117 16.07 -4.27 16.90
N ARG A 118 15.91 -3.19 17.66
CA ARG A 118 14.64 -2.82 18.28
C ARG A 118 14.02 -1.68 17.49
N PHE A 119 12.80 -1.88 17.03
CA PHE A 119 11.98 -0.83 16.47
C PHE A 119 10.98 -0.34 17.52
N GLN A 120 10.90 0.96 17.69
CA GLN A 120 10.07 1.59 18.70
C GLN A 120 9.48 2.90 18.18
N ALA A 121 8.32 3.27 18.73
CA ALA A 121 7.67 4.52 18.38
C ALA A 121 8.41 5.72 19.01
N ASP A 122 8.53 6.80 18.25
CA ASP A 122 8.98 8.11 18.73
C ASP A 122 7.86 8.84 19.48
N LYS A 123 6.63 8.66 18.99
CA LYS A 123 5.41 9.20 19.59
C LYS A 123 4.54 8.05 20.05
N ASN A 124 3.29 7.99 19.59
CA ASN A 124 2.31 7.01 20.06
C ASN A 124 2.11 5.84 19.10
N HIS A 125 2.72 5.86 17.92
CA HIS A 125 2.49 4.86 16.90
C HIS A 125 3.80 4.41 16.29
N GLY A 126 3.87 3.13 15.93
CA GLY A 126 4.97 2.60 15.17
C GLY A 126 4.48 1.69 14.06
N ALA A 127 5.25 1.64 12.98
CA ALA A 127 5.01 0.77 11.84
C ALA A 127 6.34 0.26 11.29
N VAL A 128 6.39 -1.02 10.96
CA VAL A 128 7.56 -1.67 10.37
C VAL A 128 7.09 -2.63 9.28
N LEU A 129 7.73 -2.54 8.13
CA LEU A 129 7.69 -3.53 7.07
C LEU A 129 9.07 -4.18 6.93
N LEU A 130 9.08 -5.51 6.99
CA LEU A 130 10.24 -6.33 6.67
C LEU A 130 9.93 -7.10 5.40
N THR A 131 10.88 -7.12 4.46
CA THR A 131 10.81 -7.93 3.25
C THR A 131 12.03 -8.81 3.14
N SER A 132 11.87 -10.01 2.61
CA SER A 132 13.00 -10.86 2.21
C SER A 132 12.89 -11.21 0.74
N GLY A 133 14.03 -11.28 0.06
CA GLY A 133 14.07 -11.47 -1.40
C GLY A 133 13.88 -10.15 -2.16
N PRO A 134 13.94 -10.20 -3.49
CA PRO A 134 13.75 -9.01 -4.31
C PRO A 134 12.29 -8.55 -4.25
N VAL A 135 12.10 -7.26 -4.00
CA VAL A 135 10.82 -6.59 -4.21
C VAL A 135 10.68 -6.31 -5.71
N VAL A 136 9.60 -6.81 -6.30
CA VAL A 136 9.29 -6.67 -7.72
C VAL A 136 8.32 -5.52 -7.91
N HIS A 137 8.73 -4.53 -8.69
CA HIS A 137 7.91 -3.40 -9.08
C HIS A 137 7.35 -3.62 -10.49
N GLU A 138 6.02 -3.59 -10.61
CA GLU A 138 5.31 -3.63 -11.89
C GLU A 138 4.41 -2.41 -12.04
N ARG A 139 4.33 -1.85 -13.26
CA ARG A 139 3.49 -0.68 -13.53
C ARG A 139 3.13 -0.50 -15.00
N TYR A 140 2.19 0.39 -15.26
CA TYR A 140 1.96 0.98 -16.58
C TYR A 140 2.74 2.29 -16.76
N TYR A 141 2.97 2.68 -18.02
CA TYR A 141 3.56 3.99 -18.35
C TYR A 141 2.56 5.14 -18.26
N HIS A 142 1.30 4.90 -18.61
CA HIS A 142 0.32 5.93 -18.90
C HIS A 142 -1.03 5.59 -18.28
N LYS A 143 -1.69 6.60 -17.70
CA LYS A 143 -3.00 6.46 -17.04
C LYS A 143 -4.16 6.80 -17.96
N GLU A 144 -3.93 7.54 -19.03
CA GLU A 144 -4.95 8.06 -19.94
C GLU A 144 -5.86 6.95 -20.49
N PRO A 145 -5.36 5.77 -20.91
CA PRO A 145 -6.23 4.68 -21.34
C PRO A 145 -7.18 4.19 -20.25
N LEU A 146 -6.75 4.21 -18.99
CA LEU A 146 -7.55 3.80 -17.84
C LEU A 146 -8.66 4.82 -17.54
N LEU A 147 -8.35 6.11 -17.64
CA LEU A 147 -9.32 7.19 -17.49
C LEU A 147 -10.39 7.14 -18.60
N GLN A 148 -9.98 6.90 -19.86
CA GLN A 148 -10.91 6.75 -20.98
C GLN A 148 -11.80 5.52 -20.82
N TRP A 149 -11.23 4.40 -20.36
CA TRP A 149 -12.01 3.21 -20.05
C TRP A 149 -13.05 3.47 -18.98
N MET A 150 -12.68 4.19 -17.91
CA MET A 150 -13.62 4.54 -16.84
C MET A 150 -14.78 5.40 -17.35
N LYS A 151 -14.50 6.40 -18.22
CA LYS A 151 -15.55 7.24 -18.82
C LYS A 151 -16.62 6.42 -19.54
N GLN A 152 -16.22 5.34 -20.20
CA GLN A 152 -17.12 4.47 -20.97
C GLN A 152 -17.88 3.47 -20.08
N ASN A 153 -17.29 3.05 -18.96
CA ASN A 153 -17.80 1.95 -18.15
C ASN A 153 -18.44 2.39 -16.82
N ALA A 154 -18.26 3.64 -16.38
CA ALA A 154 -18.68 4.09 -15.06
C ALA A 154 -20.15 3.79 -14.72
N LYS A 155 -21.05 3.98 -15.68
CA LYS A 155 -22.48 3.68 -15.51
C LYS A 155 -22.74 2.18 -15.31
N SER A 156 -22.11 1.34 -16.14
CA SER A 156 -22.22 -0.12 -16.08
C SER A 156 -21.64 -0.70 -14.79
N ILE A 157 -20.52 -0.15 -14.31
CA ILE A 157 -19.89 -0.57 -13.06
C ILE A 157 -20.85 -0.34 -11.90
N VAL A 158 -21.37 0.87 -11.74
CA VAL A 158 -22.30 1.18 -10.63
C VAL A 158 -23.57 0.35 -10.68
N LYS A 159 -24.07 0.03 -11.88
CA LYS A 159 -25.25 -0.82 -12.02
C LYS A 159 -25.00 -2.27 -11.59
N SER A 160 -23.79 -2.79 -11.84
CA SER A 160 -23.42 -4.19 -11.55
C SER A 160 -22.82 -4.38 -10.15
N HIS A 161 -22.13 -3.37 -9.65
CA HIS A 161 -21.38 -3.34 -8.39
C HIS A 161 -21.72 -2.05 -7.64
N PRO A 162 -22.97 -1.88 -7.14
CA PRO A 162 -23.42 -0.65 -6.50
C PRO A 162 -22.58 -0.23 -5.28
N GLU A 163 -21.91 -1.18 -4.62
CA GLU A 163 -21.06 -0.94 -3.46
C GLU A 163 -19.83 -0.06 -3.74
N VAL A 164 -19.46 0.13 -5.02
CA VAL A 164 -18.40 1.09 -5.40
C VAL A 164 -18.81 2.54 -5.11
N ARG A 165 -20.11 2.83 -4.96
CA ARG A 165 -20.59 4.17 -4.59
C ARG A 165 -20.11 4.56 -3.19
N ASP A 166 -20.11 3.61 -2.27
CA ASP A 166 -19.75 3.85 -0.86
C ASP A 166 -18.24 3.71 -0.63
N ASN A 167 -17.61 2.75 -1.32
CA ASN A 167 -16.20 2.41 -1.10
C ASN A 167 -15.24 3.18 -2.04
N GLY A 168 -15.74 3.59 -3.20
CA GLY A 168 -14.91 4.03 -4.32
C GLY A 168 -14.30 2.84 -5.06
N LEU A 169 -14.15 2.97 -6.37
CA LEU A 169 -13.49 1.99 -7.22
C LEU A 169 -12.01 2.34 -7.38
N TRP A 170 -11.14 1.35 -7.39
CA TRP A 170 -9.73 1.51 -7.69
C TRP A 170 -9.38 0.82 -9.01
N ILE A 171 -8.52 1.46 -9.80
CA ILE A 171 -7.74 0.81 -10.84
C ILE A 171 -6.28 0.82 -10.40
N ILE A 172 -5.69 -0.35 -10.24
CA ILE A 172 -4.29 -0.48 -9.80
C ILE A 172 -3.36 -0.15 -10.98
N THR A 173 -2.42 0.77 -10.78
CA THR A 173 -1.49 1.23 -11.83
C THR A 173 -0.06 0.79 -11.60
N SER A 174 0.31 0.58 -10.33
CA SER A 174 1.66 0.20 -9.90
C SER A 174 1.59 -0.68 -8.65
N THR A 175 2.46 -1.67 -8.53
CA THR A 175 2.57 -2.52 -7.33
C THR A 175 4.00 -2.86 -7.00
N TRP A 176 4.32 -2.94 -5.71
CA TRP A 176 5.56 -3.51 -5.19
C TRP A 176 5.23 -4.78 -4.42
N ALA A 177 5.68 -5.92 -4.95
CA ALA A 177 5.44 -7.24 -4.37
C ALA A 177 6.72 -7.85 -3.82
N ALA A 178 6.66 -8.43 -2.62
CA ALA A 178 7.76 -9.16 -2.01
C ALA A 178 7.42 -10.66 -1.89
N GLU A 179 8.43 -11.52 -2.01
CA GLU A 179 8.29 -12.96 -1.82
C GLU A 179 7.78 -13.27 -0.41
N ASN A 180 8.46 -12.73 0.61
CA ASN A 180 7.98 -12.73 1.98
C ASN A 180 7.93 -11.32 2.53
N ALA A 181 6.87 -11.02 3.27
CA ALA A 181 6.65 -9.75 3.92
C ALA A 181 6.17 -9.97 5.35
N SER A 182 6.68 -9.19 6.30
CA SER A 182 6.18 -9.14 7.66
C SER A 182 5.87 -7.69 8.02
N VAL A 183 4.64 -7.44 8.42
CA VAL A 183 4.11 -6.13 8.76
C VAL A 183 3.79 -6.08 10.24
N ASN A 184 4.16 -5.00 10.92
CA ASN A 184 3.68 -4.70 12.24
C ASN A 184 3.26 -3.22 12.33
N CYS A 185 2.17 -2.97 13.02
CA CYS A 185 1.65 -1.63 13.28
C CYS A 185 1.05 -1.61 14.68
N TRP A 186 1.43 -0.62 15.50
CA TRP A 186 0.96 -0.55 16.87
C TRP A 186 0.69 0.89 17.30
N ASN A 187 -0.22 1.04 18.27
CA ASN A 187 -0.66 2.31 18.84
C ASN A 187 -0.24 2.41 20.31
N SER A 188 1.06 2.37 20.59
CA SER A 188 1.60 2.68 21.91
C SER A 188 3.07 3.09 21.82
N LYS A 189 3.46 4.11 22.59
CA LYS A 189 4.87 4.55 22.72
C LYS A 189 5.74 3.53 23.46
N ASP A 190 5.13 2.77 24.36
CA ASP A 190 5.81 1.82 25.25
C ASP A 190 5.96 0.44 24.59
N LYS A 191 5.40 0.27 23.39
CA LYS A 191 5.56 -0.94 22.59
C LYS A 191 6.78 -0.81 21.69
N SER A 192 7.55 -1.89 21.64
CA SER A 192 8.66 -2.09 20.72
C SER A 192 8.64 -3.51 20.18
N VAL A 193 9.25 -3.70 19.02
CA VAL A 193 9.47 -5.02 18.42
C VAL A 193 10.95 -5.24 18.20
N ASP A 194 11.43 -6.44 18.54
CA ASP A 194 12.82 -6.84 18.37
C ASP A 194 12.89 -7.76 17.13
N VAL A 195 13.86 -7.50 16.26
CA VAL A 195 14.05 -8.22 15.00
C VAL A 195 15.50 -8.65 14.88
N GLY A 196 15.71 -9.96 14.79
CA GLY A 196 17.02 -10.57 14.56
C GLY A 196 17.24 -10.88 13.09
N PHE A 197 18.45 -10.65 12.60
CA PHE A 197 18.89 -10.96 11.24
C PHE A 197 20.07 -11.94 11.28
N SER A 198 20.14 -12.82 10.28
CA SER A 198 21.19 -13.86 10.17
C SER A 198 22.41 -13.46 9.32
N THR A 199 22.53 -12.19 8.91
CA THR A 199 23.61 -11.75 8.01
C THR A 199 24.63 -10.80 8.66
N THR A 200 25.87 -10.88 8.20
CA THR A 200 27.03 -10.14 8.73
C THR A 200 27.22 -8.73 8.16
N ALA A 201 26.30 -8.23 7.33
CA ALA A 201 26.38 -6.90 6.74
C ALA A 201 25.09 -6.12 7.03
N LEU A 202 25.11 -5.33 8.10
CA LEU A 202 24.05 -4.39 8.47
C LEU A 202 24.70 -3.07 8.88
N GLU A 203 24.90 -2.19 7.92
CA GLU A 203 25.02 -0.76 8.18
C GLU A 203 23.61 -0.17 8.15
N PHE A 204 23.33 0.79 9.04
CA PHE A 204 22.03 1.47 9.11
C PHE A 204 21.89 2.37 7.87
N GLY A 205 21.35 1.82 6.78
CA GLY A 205 21.09 2.47 5.50
C GLY A 205 20.19 1.59 4.63
N GLU A 206 19.69 2.12 3.50
CA GLU A 206 18.72 1.43 2.62
C GLU A 206 19.18 0.09 2.03
N VAL A 207 20.41 -0.33 2.32
CA VAL A 207 20.98 -1.61 1.88
C VAL A 207 20.44 -2.73 2.75
N ALA A 208 19.49 -3.49 2.20
CA ALA A 208 18.95 -4.65 2.89
C ALA A 208 19.98 -5.76 3.10
N PRO A 209 19.92 -6.48 4.23
CA PRO A 209 20.52 -7.79 4.32
C PRO A 209 19.80 -8.76 3.36
N LYS A 210 20.55 -9.42 2.47
CA LYS A 210 20.08 -10.64 1.80
C LYS A 210 20.07 -11.77 2.84
N GLY A 211 18.99 -11.92 3.59
CA GLY A 211 18.93 -12.96 4.63
C GLY A 211 17.54 -13.21 5.20
N SER A 212 17.49 -14.20 6.09
CA SER A 212 16.33 -14.48 6.91
C SER A 212 16.30 -13.53 8.11
N TYR A 213 15.09 -13.16 8.54
CA TYR A 213 14.87 -12.44 9.78
C TYR A 213 13.95 -13.26 10.69
N LEU A 214 14.11 -13.08 11.98
CA LEU A 214 13.18 -13.53 13.00
C LEU A 214 12.69 -12.30 13.74
N HIS A 215 11.45 -12.30 14.18
CA HIS A 215 10.89 -11.23 14.98
C HIS A 215 10.32 -11.77 16.29
N GLY A 216 10.47 -10.98 17.36
CA GLY A 216 9.91 -11.23 18.67
C GLY A 216 9.75 -9.91 19.45
N GLY A 217 9.34 -9.97 20.71
CA GLY A 217 9.13 -8.77 21.54
C GLY A 217 7.76 -8.73 22.20
N SER A 218 7.52 -7.71 23.02
CA SER A 218 6.30 -7.57 23.84
C SER A 218 5.05 -7.17 23.05
N ALA A 219 5.19 -6.83 21.77
CA ALA A 219 4.07 -6.55 20.89
C ALA A 219 3.71 -7.80 20.05
N GLU A 220 2.70 -8.54 20.52
CA GLU A 220 1.88 -9.40 19.66
C GLU A 220 1.33 -8.57 18.47
N GLY A 221 1.23 -9.16 17.28
CA GLY A 221 0.56 -8.51 16.13
C GLY A 221 1.31 -8.46 14.80
N TRP A 222 2.37 -9.26 14.62
CA TRP A 222 2.98 -9.44 13.30
C TRP A 222 2.02 -10.13 12.34
N ILE A 223 1.91 -9.59 11.12
CA ILE A 223 1.26 -10.22 9.98
C ILE A 223 2.36 -10.62 9.02
N SER A 224 2.55 -11.92 8.81
CA SER A 224 3.56 -12.45 7.91
C SER A 224 2.90 -13.17 6.75
N THR A 225 3.38 -12.89 5.55
CA THR A 225 2.98 -13.55 4.31
C THR A 225 4.21 -14.13 3.64
N GLN A 226 4.04 -15.30 3.03
CA GLN A 226 5.06 -16.01 2.28
C GLN A 226 4.43 -16.49 0.98
N SER A 227 5.09 -16.23 -0.15
CA SER A 227 4.72 -16.81 -1.44
C SER A 227 4.73 -18.33 -1.37
N ASP A 228 3.74 -18.94 -2.01
CA ASP A 228 3.70 -20.37 -2.28
C ASP A 228 3.94 -20.63 -3.77
N ASP A 229 3.83 -21.89 -4.20
CA ASP A 229 4.05 -22.28 -5.60
C ASP A 229 3.09 -21.59 -6.60
N ASN A 230 1.98 -21.02 -6.12
CA ASN A 230 0.94 -20.41 -6.96
C ASN A 230 1.00 -18.88 -7.02
N ASP A 231 1.71 -18.22 -6.10
CA ASP A 231 1.80 -16.76 -6.04
C ASP A 231 3.24 -16.26 -5.99
N LYS A 232 3.59 -15.36 -6.90
CA LYS A 232 4.98 -14.90 -7.08
C LYS A 232 5.42 -13.87 -6.03
N GLY A 233 4.52 -13.49 -5.13
CA GLY A 233 4.78 -12.54 -4.05
C GLY A 233 3.52 -11.82 -3.60
N HIS A 234 3.61 -11.15 -2.46
CA HIS A 234 2.53 -10.37 -1.89
C HIS A 234 2.82 -8.87 -2.03
N VAL A 235 1.84 -8.12 -2.53
CA VAL A 235 1.90 -6.68 -2.69
C VAL A 235 1.88 -6.01 -1.33
N VAL A 236 2.90 -5.20 -1.06
CA VAL A 236 3.09 -4.45 0.19
C VAL A 236 2.83 -2.96 0.01
N PHE A 237 2.95 -2.46 -1.22
CA PHE A 237 2.72 -1.07 -1.62
C PHE A 237 2.09 -1.02 -3.01
N PHE A 238 1.28 0.00 -3.27
CA PHE A 238 0.67 0.20 -4.59
C PHE A 238 0.38 1.67 -4.90
N HIS A 239 0.33 1.99 -6.19
CA HIS A 239 -0.39 3.14 -6.70
C HIS A 239 -1.64 2.69 -7.45
N GLY A 240 -2.65 3.55 -7.42
CA GLY A 240 -3.85 3.37 -8.19
C GLY A 240 -4.61 4.67 -8.37
N ILE A 241 -5.54 4.63 -9.31
CA ILE A 241 -6.48 5.72 -9.55
C ILE A 241 -7.77 5.34 -8.85
N ARG A 242 -8.23 6.22 -7.98
CA ARG A 242 -9.48 6.03 -7.26
C ARG A 242 -10.59 6.81 -7.91
N PHE A 243 -11.75 6.19 -8.10
CA PHE A 243 -12.95 6.81 -8.65
C PHE A 243 -14.07 6.81 -7.62
N THR A 244 -14.78 7.93 -7.53
CA THR A 244 -15.92 8.11 -6.64
C THR A 244 -17.12 8.68 -7.41
N TRP A 245 -18.32 8.27 -7.01
CA TRP A 245 -19.57 8.74 -7.61
C TRP A 245 -20.25 9.70 -6.64
N VAL A 246 -20.32 10.97 -7.02
CA VAL A 246 -20.91 12.03 -6.21
C VAL A 246 -22.27 12.41 -6.79
N PRO A 247 -23.37 12.32 -6.03
CA PRO A 247 -24.67 12.76 -6.52
C PRO A 247 -24.68 14.29 -6.66
N ILE A 248 -25.13 14.78 -7.82
CA ILE A 248 -25.33 16.20 -8.06
C ILE A 248 -26.76 16.53 -7.63
N ARG A 249 -26.90 17.08 -6.42
CA ARG A 249 -28.18 17.64 -5.93
C ARG A 249 -28.08 19.16 -5.89
N GLY A 250 -29.11 19.83 -6.43
CA GLY A 250 -29.19 21.30 -6.42
C GLY A 250 -28.96 21.90 -5.03
N LEU A 251 -27.99 22.80 -4.94
CA LEU A 251 -27.77 23.81 -3.89
C LEU A 251 -28.36 23.47 -2.51
N THR A 252 -27.81 22.48 -1.80
CA THR A 252 -27.87 22.45 -0.34
C THR A 252 -26.66 21.72 0.20
N GLU A 253 -25.78 22.48 0.86
CA GLU A 253 -24.68 21.94 1.65
C GLU A 253 -25.21 20.92 2.66
N LYS A 254 -24.83 19.66 2.45
CA LYS A 254 -24.42 18.82 3.55
C LYS A 254 -23.02 18.34 3.25
N LYS A 255 -22.05 18.85 4.01
CA LYS A 255 -20.71 18.26 4.15
C LYS A 255 -20.88 16.82 4.64
N ASN A 256 -21.05 15.89 3.70
CA ASN A 256 -20.57 14.53 3.93
C ASN A 256 -19.06 14.66 3.90
N VAL A 257 -18.44 14.69 5.08
CA VAL A 257 -17.00 14.48 5.19
C VAL A 257 -16.74 13.12 4.57
N PRO A 258 -15.97 13.02 3.47
CA PRO A 258 -15.55 11.71 2.97
C PRO A 258 -14.91 10.97 4.15
N GLY A 259 -15.29 9.71 4.38
CA GLY A 259 -14.64 8.92 5.43
C GLY A 259 -13.13 8.96 5.22
N LYS A 260 -12.32 9.00 6.29
CA LYS A 260 -10.86 9.00 6.16
C LYS A 260 -10.44 7.76 5.33
N PHE A 261 -9.84 7.97 4.17
CA PHE A 261 -9.45 6.89 3.26
C PHE A 261 -7.96 6.59 3.33
N ARG A 262 -7.54 5.42 2.83
CA ARG A 262 -6.12 5.03 2.78
C ARG A 262 -5.37 6.03 1.90
N GLY A 263 -4.32 6.63 2.44
CA GLY A 263 -3.54 7.65 1.73
C GLY A 263 -4.12 9.07 1.78
N ASP A 264 -5.22 9.34 2.50
CA ASP A 264 -5.87 10.66 2.58
C ASP A 264 -4.97 11.73 3.24
N ALA A 265 -4.21 12.42 2.39
CA ALA A 265 -3.69 13.76 2.61
C ALA A 265 -4.31 14.56 1.47
N ARG A 266 -5.02 15.66 1.74
CA ARG A 266 -5.78 16.50 0.78
C ARG A 266 -5.22 16.40 -0.65
N THR A 267 -5.86 15.57 -1.48
CA THR A 267 -5.60 15.48 -2.93
C THR A 267 -6.78 16.17 -3.63
N THR A 268 -6.51 16.99 -4.62
CA THR A 268 -7.55 17.64 -5.42
C THR A 268 -8.20 16.61 -6.33
N SER A 269 -9.44 16.24 -6.04
CA SER A 269 -10.22 15.33 -6.87
C SER A 269 -10.66 16.02 -8.18
N GLU A 270 -10.43 15.37 -9.31
CA GLU A 270 -10.77 15.89 -10.64
C GLU A 270 -12.08 15.30 -11.16
N SER A 271 -12.88 16.12 -11.85
CA SER A 271 -14.10 15.66 -12.52
C SER A 271 -13.77 14.88 -13.79
N LEU A 272 -14.32 13.67 -13.93
CA LEU A 272 -14.07 12.80 -15.08
C LEU A 272 -15.22 12.82 -16.10
N THR A 273 -16.44 12.54 -15.63
CA THR A 273 -17.65 12.48 -16.46
C THR A 273 -18.91 12.60 -15.60
N MET A 274 -20.05 12.88 -16.25
CA MET A 274 -21.36 12.95 -15.60
C MET A 274 -22.38 12.08 -16.33
N PHE A 275 -23.30 11.45 -15.59
CA PHE A 275 -24.39 10.67 -16.19
C PHE A 275 -25.63 10.67 -15.30
N GLU A 276 -26.80 10.48 -15.91
CA GLU A 276 -28.04 10.20 -15.20
C GLU A 276 -28.14 8.72 -14.87
N ASP A 277 -28.49 8.42 -13.62
CA ASP A 277 -28.70 7.06 -13.17
C ASP A 277 -30.07 6.54 -13.61
N ASP A 278 -30.06 5.41 -14.31
CA ASP A 278 -31.28 4.75 -14.81
C ASP A 278 -32.14 4.19 -13.65
N LEU A 279 -31.58 4.09 -12.44
CA LEU A 279 -32.28 3.64 -11.24
C LEU A 279 -33.04 4.77 -10.51
N GLY A 280 -32.99 6.00 -11.02
CA GLY A 280 -33.78 7.12 -10.51
C GLY A 280 -33.13 7.92 -9.38
N ASP A 281 -31.85 7.68 -9.07
CA ASP A 281 -31.14 8.39 -7.98
C ASP A 281 -30.60 9.79 -8.38
N GLY A 282 -30.84 10.22 -9.62
CA GLY A 282 -30.47 11.53 -10.15
C GLY A 282 -29.19 11.52 -11.00
N THR A 283 -28.61 12.71 -11.22
CA THR A 283 -27.35 12.87 -11.96
C THR A 283 -26.16 12.64 -11.03
N PHE A 284 -25.19 11.85 -11.48
CA PHE A 284 -23.94 11.61 -10.77
C PHE A 284 -22.75 12.22 -11.53
N GLU A 285 -21.80 12.74 -10.76
CA GLU A 285 -20.47 13.10 -11.21
C GLU A 285 -19.50 12.00 -10.80
N VAL A 286 -18.73 11.48 -11.75
CA VAL A 286 -17.58 10.63 -11.47
C VAL A 286 -16.37 11.51 -11.27
N ARG A 287 -15.76 11.43 -10.10
CA ARG A 287 -14.49 12.08 -9.82
C ARG A 287 -13.39 11.07 -9.66
N TYR A 288 -12.15 11.49 -9.88
CA TYR A 288 -10.99 10.66 -9.66
C TYR A 288 -9.88 11.35 -8.86
N GLU A 289 -9.08 10.54 -8.21
CA GLU A 289 -7.87 10.94 -7.48
C GLU A 289 -6.73 10.02 -7.94
N ASP A 290 -5.67 10.60 -8.47
CA ASP A 290 -4.45 9.89 -8.81
C ASP A 290 -3.42 10.04 -7.69
N GLN A 291 -2.97 8.92 -7.14
CA GLN A 291 -1.96 8.94 -6.09
C GLN A 291 -0.53 9.09 -6.63
N THR A 292 -0.33 8.96 -7.94
CA THR A 292 1.01 8.96 -8.57
C THR A 292 1.57 10.37 -8.72
N GLU A 293 0.77 11.34 -9.20
CA GLU A 293 1.24 12.70 -9.50
C GLU A 293 1.57 13.54 -8.26
N LYS A 294 0.97 13.19 -7.11
CA LYS A 294 1.20 13.92 -5.87
C LYS A 294 2.60 13.68 -5.31
N GLU A 295 3.08 12.44 -5.38
CA GLU A 295 4.40 12.08 -4.85
C GLU A 295 5.53 12.65 -5.72
N GLU A 296 5.33 12.78 -7.03
CA GLU A 296 6.28 13.47 -7.92
C GLU A 296 6.39 14.97 -7.60
N GLN A 297 5.28 15.64 -7.24
CA GLN A 297 5.29 17.05 -6.82
C GLN A 297 5.89 17.25 -5.43
N ASP A 298 5.57 16.38 -4.47
CA ASP A 298 6.11 16.44 -3.10
C ASP A 298 7.64 16.13 -3.09
N ALA A 299 8.12 15.25 -3.96
CA ALA A 299 9.55 14.97 -4.12
C ALA A 299 10.33 16.15 -4.71
N MET A 300 9.76 16.87 -5.68
CA MET A 300 10.39 18.08 -6.24
C MET A 300 10.53 19.22 -5.23
N HIS A 301 9.64 19.31 -4.24
CA HIS A 301 9.70 20.34 -3.21
C HIS A 301 10.65 20.01 -2.05
N GLN A 302 11.11 18.77 -1.89
CA GLN A 302 12.11 18.43 -0.88
C GLN A 302 13.54 18.80 -1.33
N ASP A 303 13.81 18.82 -2.64
CA ASP A 303 15.13 19.19 -3.17
C ASP A 303 15.41 20.71 -3.06
N ASP A 304 14.37 21.55 -3.04
CA ASP A 304 14.52 23.01 -2.93
C ASP A 304 14.79 23.49 -1.49
N ASP A 305 14.46 22.69 -0.47
CA ASP A 305 14.61 23.05 0.95
C ASP A 305 15.98 22.62 1.54
N GLU A 306 16.82 21.86 0.81
CA GLU A 306 18.16 21.46 1.25
C GLU A 306 19.29 22.43 0.82
N GLU A 307 19.02 23.44 -0.02
CA GLU A 307 20.06 24.35 -0.53
C GLU A 307 20.39 25.54 0.39
N ASP A 308 19.60 25.82 1.44
CA ASP A 308 19.79 26.99 2.32
C ASP A 308 20.42 26.68 3.70
N ALA A 309 20.97 25.47 3.90
CA ALA A 309 21.54 25.05 5.18
C ALA A 309 23.08 25.02 5.22
N TRP A 310 23.77 25.92 4.51
CA TRP A 310 25.22 26.16 4.71
C TRP A 310 25.60 27.63 4.49
N GLU A 311 25.36 28.48 5.48
CA GLU A 311 26.21 29.64 5.82
C GLU A 311 26.40 29.76 7.35
#